data_AF-A0A6I3AF80-F1
#
_entry.id   AF-A0A6I3AF80-F1
#
_cell.length_a   1.000
_cell.length_b   1.000
_cell.length_c   1.000
_cell.angle_alpha   90.00
_cell.angle_beta   90.00
_cell.angle_gamma   90.00
#
_symmetry.space_group_name_H-M   'P 1'
#
loop_
_entity.id
_entity.type
_entity.pdbx_description
1 polymer ?
#
loop_
_entity_poly.entity_id
_entity_poly.type
_entity_poly.pdbx_seq_one_letter_code
_entity_poly.pdbx_strand_id
1 'polypeptide(L)'
;MTSTSRILHAATGSKMSAKGWGQEAAIRMLHNNLDPAVAEHPENLVVYGGTGKAARNWPSFDAIVKSLTNLKDDETLLVQSGKPV
;
A
#
# COMPACT_ATOMS: atom_id res chain seq x y z
N MET A 1 -3.53 -25.69 0.61
CA MET A 1 -3.51 -24.89 -0.64
C MET A 1 -2.52 -23.76 -0.40
N THR A 2 -1.33 -23.84 -0.99
CA THR A 2 -0.30 -22.80 -0.87
C THR A 2 -0.76 -21.59 -1.68
N SER A 3 -1.36 -20.61 -1.01
CA SER A 3 -1.54 -19.27 -1.56
C SER A 3 -0.15 -18.77 -1.94
N THR A 4 0.11 -18.53 -3.22
CA THR A 4 1.29 -17.81 -3.67
C THR A 4 1.21 -16.41 -3.08
N SER A 5 1.89 -16.21 -1.96
CA SER A 5 1.93 -14.93 -1.26
C SER A 5 2.43 -13.85 -2.21
N ARG A 6 1.68 -12.75 -2.32
CA ARG A 6 2.08 -11.58 -3.11
C ARG A 6 3.26 -10.92 -2.41
N ILE A 7 4.43 -11.03 -3.03
CA ILE A 7 5.63 -10.33 -2.56
C ILE A 7 5.57 -8.88 -3.06
N LEU A 8 5.65 -7.93 -2.14
CA LEU A 8 5.65 -6.50 -2.44
C LEU A 8 7.03 -5.90 -2.15
N HIS A 9 7.44 -4.96 -2.98
CA HIS A 9 8.58 -4.09 -2.76
C HIS A 9 8.20 -2.67 -3.15
N ALA A 10 8.75 -1.67 -2.46
CA ALA A 10 8.58 -0.29 -2.87
C ALA A 10 9.34 -0.02 -4.19
N ALA A 11 8.73 0.74 -5.09
CA ALA A 11 9.41 1.19 -6.30
C ALA A 11 10.61 2.09 -5.95
N THR A 12 11.73 1.90 -6.65
CA THR A 12 12.97 2.67 -6.46
C THR A 12 13.26 3.56 -7.68
N GLY A 13 14.20 4.49 -7.53
CA GLY A 13 14.58 5.43 -8.59
C GLY A 13 13.54 6.54 -8.84
N SER A 14 13.73 7.28 -9.94
CA SER A 14 13.00 8.52 -10.24
C SER A 14 11.74 8.33 -11.10
N LYS A 15 11.47 7.13 -11.61
CA LYS A 15 10.28 6.86 -12.43
C LYS A 15 9.04 6.77 -11.54
N MET A 16 8.02 7.58 -11.84
CA MET A 16 6.74 7.54 -11.13
C MET A 16 5.71 6.66 -11.83
N SER A 17 4.77 6.14 -11.04
CA SER A 17 3.57 5.44 -11.48
C SER A 17 2.29 6.26 -11.27
N ALA A 18 2.29 7.17 -10.28
CA ALA A 18 1.20 8.09 -10.01
C ALA A 18 1.34 9.44 -10.74
N LYS A 19 0.31 10.30 -10.62
CA LYS A 19 0.26 11.62 -11.28
C LYS A 19 1.23 12.65 -10.69
N GLY A 20 1.64 12.48 -9.44
CA GLY A 20 2.56 13.38 -8.75
C GLY A 20 3.35 12.67 -7.65
N TRP A 21 4.39 13.35 -7.15
CA TRP A 21 5.30 12.80 -6.14
C TRP A 21 4.62 12.55 -4.79
N GLY A 22 3.61 13.33 -4.42
CA GLY A 22 2.86 13.12 -3.18
C GLY A 22 2.10 11.78 -3.18
N GLN A 23 1.41 11.49 -4.28
CA GLN A 23 0.69 10.23 -4.47
C GLN A 23 1.65 9.06 -4.61
N GLU A 24 2.73 9.23 -5.38
CA GLU A 24 3.78 8.21 -5.56
C GLU A 24 4.45 7.88 -4.22
N ALA A 25 4.76 8.87 -3.39
CA ALA A 25 5.35 8.65 -2.07
C ALA A 25 4.42 7.83 -1.18
N ALA A 26 3.12 8.13 -1.16
CA ALA A 26 2.14 7.35 -0.40
C ALA A 26 2.07 5.88 -0.88
N ILE A 27 2.09 5.64 -2.19
CA ILE A 27 2.12 4.28 -2.76
C ILE A 27 3.39 3.54 -2.32
N ARG A 28 4.57 4.18 -2.45
CA ARG A 28 5.86 3.56 -2.09
C ARG A 28 5.94 3.24 -0.61
N MET A 29 5.50 4.14 0.25
CA MET A 29 5.48 3.90 1.71
C MET A 29 4.50 2.80 2.09
N LEU A 30 3.34 2.72 1.42
CA LEU A 30 2.39 1.63 1.62
C LEU A 30 2.99 0.27 1.20
N HIS A 31 3.72 0.21 0.08
CA HIS A 31 4.42 -1.00 -0.35
C HIS A 31 5.58 -1.35 0.59
N ASN A 32 6.35 -0.35 1.05
CA ASN A 32 7.46 -0.55 1.99
C ASN A 32 6.98 -1.16 3.32
N ASN A 33 5.82 -0.73 3.83
CA ASN A 33 5.21 -1.34 5.02
C ASN A 33 4.88 -2.83 4.84
N LEU A 34 4.83 -3.35 3.62
CA LEU A 34 4.51 -4.75 3.32
C LEU A 34 5.67 -5.47 2.61
N ASP A 35 6.86 -4.86 2.60
CA ASP A 35 8.05 -5.50 2.10
C ASP A 35 8.44 -6.67 3.04
N PRO A 36 8.78 -7.87 2.54
CA PRO A 36 9.21 -8.98 3.39
C PRO A 36 10.45 -8.68 4.25
N ALA A 37 11.27 -7.70 3.87
CA ALA A 37 12.40 -7.26 4.68
C ALA A 37 11.99 -6.29 5.83
N VAL A 38 10.73 -5.84 5.86
CA VAL A 38 10.21 -4.84 6.78
C VAL A 38 9.07 -5.39 7.65
N ALA A 39 8.10 -6.08 7.06
CA ALA A 39 6.88 -6.54 7.72
C ALA A 39 7.05 -7.90 8.40
N GLU A 40 6.41 -8.10 9.56
CA GLU A 40 6.38 -9.38 10.27
C GLU A 40 5.59 -10.46 9.51
N HIS A 41 4.40 -10.13 8.98
CA HIS A 41 3.54 -11.07 8.23
C HIS A 41 2.86 -10.37 7.03
N PRO A 42 3.62 -10.03 5.97
CA PRO A 42 3.12 -9.24 4.84
C PRO A 42 1.97 -9.89 4.07
N GLU A 43 1.91 -11.23 3.99
CA GLU A 43 0.83 -11.99 3.34
C GLU A 43 -0.54 -11.74 3.99
N ASN A 44 -0.53 -11.40 5.28
CA ASN A 44 -1.69 -11.08 6.09
C ASN A 44 -1.92 -9.57 6.25
N LEU A 45 -1.12 -8.76 5.55
CA LEU A 45 -1.03 -7.30 5.61
C LEU A 45 -0.53 -6.75 6.94
N VAL A 46 0.04 -7.59 7.81
CA VAL A 46 0.50 -7.20 9.15
C VAL A 46 1.92 -6.67 9.07
N VAL A 47 2.14 -5.47 9.59
CA VAL A 47 3.44 -4.79 9.58
C VAL A 47 4.22 -5.16 10.83
N TYR A 48 3.69 -4.83 12.02
CA TYR A 48 4.26 -5.17 13.32
C TYR A 48 3.20 -5.03 14.43
N GLY A 49 3.56 -5.40 15.66
CA GLY A 49 2.72 -5.14 16.83
C GLY A 49 1.49 -6.06 16.91
N GLY A 50 1.66 -7.33 16.52
CA GLY A 50 0.62 -8.35 16.59
C GLY A 50 -0.35 -8.28 15.41
N THR A 51 -1.31 -7.36 15.45
CA THR A 51 -2.38 -7.27 14.41
C THR A 51 -2.40 -5.93 13.68
N GLY A 52 -1.37 -5.10 13.85
CA GLY A 52 -1.22 -3.82 13.14
C GLY A 52 -1.06 -4.03 11.63
N LYS A 53 -2.08 -3.67 10.84
CA LYS A 53 -2.11 -3.87 9.38
C LYS A 53 -1.94 -2.57 8.58
N ALA A 54 -1.32 -2.68 7.41
CA ALA A 54 -1.18 -1.57 6.46
C ALA A 54 -2.49 -1.24 5.72
N ALA A 55 -3.35 -2.24 5.50
CA ALA A 55 -4.68 -2.10 4.90
C ALA A 55 -5.64 -3.12 5.50
N ARG A 56 -6.96 -2.87 5.38
CA ARG A 56 -7.99 -3.73 6.00
C ARG A 56 -7.96 -5.16 5.47
N ASN A 57 -7.80 -5.29 4.16
CA ASN A 57 -7.74 -6.54 3.39
C ASN A 57 -7.16 -6.25 2.00
N TRP A 58 -6.84 -7.29 1.24
CA TRP A 58 -6.25 -7.15 -0.09
C TRP A 58 -7.10 -6.31 -1.07
N PRO A 59 -8.43 -6.47 -1.15
CA PRO A 59 -9.26 -5.57 -1.98
C PRO A 59 -9.14 -4.09 -1.58
N SER A 60 -9.03 -3.79 -0.29
CA SER A 60 -8.83 -2.41 0.18
C SER A 60 -7.44 -1.89 -0.17
N PHE A 61 -6.40 -2.73 -0.06
CA PHE A 61 -5.05 -2.39 -0.51
C PHE A 61 -5.04 -2.03 -2.00
N ASP A 62 -5.61 -2.90 -2.84
CA ASP A 62 -5.66 -2.68 -4.29
C ASP A 62 -6.45 -1.42 -4.66
N ALA A 63 -7.56 -1.18 -3.94
CA ALA A 63 -8.34 0.04 -4.11
C ALA A 63 -7.57 1.30 -3.68
N ILE A 64 -6.81 1.26 -2.57
CA ILE A 64 -5.97 2.40 -2.13
C ILE A 64 -4.91 2.69 -3.19
N VAL A 65 -4.18 1.69 -3.68
CA VAL A 65 -3.14 1.86 -4.70
C VAL A 65 -3.77 2.45 -5.97
N LYS A 66 -4.89 1.88 -6.45
CA LYS A 66 -5.60 2.39 -7.63
C LYS A 66 -6.05 3.84 -7.45
N SER A 67 -6.60 4.19 -6.28
CA SER A 67 -7.02 5.56 -5.98
C SER A 67 -5.83 6.50 -5.99
N LEU A 68 -4.72 6.18 -5.31
CA LEU A 68 -3.52 7.01 -5.27
C LEU A 68 -2.89 7.18 -6.66
N THR A 69 -2.84 6.13 -7.48
CA THR A 69 -2.32 6.23 -8.86
C THR A 69 -3.09 7.25 -9.69
N ASN A 70 -4.39 7.41 -9.43
CA ASN A 70 -5.29 8.28 -10.21
C ASN A 70 -5.63 9.61 -9.52
N LEU A 71 -5.27 9.79 -8.25
CA LEU A 71 -5.56 10.98 -7.44
C LEU A 71 -4.84 12.20 -8.04
N LYS A 72 -5.57 13.29 -8.24
CA LYS A 72 -4.99 14.58 -8.66
C LYS A 72 -4.39 15.33 -7.47
N ASP A 73 -3.64 16.38 -7.76
CA ASP A 73 -2.95 17.18 -6.73
C ASP A 73 -3.91 18.02 -5.86
N ASP A 74 -5.12 18.28 -6.36
CA ASP A 74 -6.19 19.02 -5.68
C ASP A 74 -7.25 18.10 -5.03
N GLU A 75 -7.03 16.78 -5.05
CA GLU A 75 -7.94 15.78 -4.49
C GLU A 75 -7.39 15.18 -3.18
N THR A 76 -8.27 14.71 -2.31
CA THR A 76 -7.89 14.04 -1.05
C THR A 76 -8.57 12.67 -0.96
N LEU A 77 -7.79 11.61 -0.76
CA LEU A 77 -8.30 10.27 -0.49
C LEU A 77 -8.59 10.10 1.00
N LEU A 78 -9.82 9.71 1.35
CA LEU A 78 -10.18 9.34 2.71
C LEU A 78 -9.98 7.83 2.91
N VAL A 79 -9.30 7.46 4.00
CA VAL A 79 -9.09 6.04 4.38
C VAL A 79 -9.59 5.82 5.80
N GLN A 80 -10.64 5.02 5.95
CA GLN A 80 -11.24 4.67 7.23
C GLN A 80 -10.80 3.25 7.63
N SER A 81 -10.00 3.14 8.70
CA SER A 81 -9.47 1.85 9.22
C SER A 81 -8.99 0.92 8.09
N GLY A 82 -8.11 1.44 7.23
CA GLY A 82 -7.49 0.71 6.12
C GLY A 82 -8.38 0.42 4.92
N LYS A 83 -9.54 1.08 4.78
CA LYS A 83 -10.41 1.00 3.60
C LYS A 83 -10.56 2.40 2.96
N PRO A 84 -10.37 2.55 1.64
CA PRO A 84 -10.65 3.81 0.96
C PRO A 84 -12.17 4.03 0.89
N VAL A 85 -12.66 5.21 1.28
CA VAL A 85 -14.09 5.55 1.41
C VAL A 85 -14.45 6.83 0.69
#